data_AF-A0A662A169-F1
#
_entry.id   AF-A0A662A169-F1
#
_cell.length_a   1.000
_cell.length_b   1.000
_cell.length_c   1.000
_cell.angle_alpha   90.00
_cell.angle_beta   90.00
_cell.angle_gamma   90.00
#
_symmetry.space_group_name_H-M   'P 1'
#
loop_
_entity.id
_entity.type
_entity.pdbx_description
1 polymer ?
#
loop_
_entity_poly.entity_id
_entity_poly.type
_entity_poly.pdbx_seq_one_letter_code
_entity_poly.pdbx_strand_id
1 'polypeptide(L)'
;IVITQVSSEVQWYGDKSYNLMFCNMDRLLVSGYGRTISGGKDFAMACYNTGLDVGISKHEASEIDFSVHPNPVVDQVDISFSLAHSANVEIEIHNVSGTLVSKISDTFYPEGEHQLRWNCEELPAGMYITKLTIGDKTYTSKIIKSH
;
A
#
# COMPACT_ATOMS: atom_id res chain seq x y z
N ILE A 1 -0.74 7.17 -19.26
CA ILE A 1 -1.60 7.63 -20.39
C ILE A 1 -1.89 6.43 -21.27
N VAL A 2 -3.06 5.82 -21.12
CA VAL A 2 -3.54 4.77 -22.05
C VAL A 2 -4.58 5.45 -22.92
N ILE A 3 -4.21 5.78 -24.16
CA ILE A 3 -5.15 6.28 -25.15
C ILE A 3 -5.73 5.04 -25.83
N THR A 4 -6.98 4.69 -25.54
CA THR A 4 -7.62 3.52 -26.15
C THR A 4 -8.61 4.01 -27.21
N GLN A 5 -8.34 3.61 -28.45
CA GLN A 5 -8.92 4.06 -29.71
C GLN A 5 -8.70 5.54 -30.04
N VAL A 6 -7.72 5.77 -30.92
CA VAL A 6 -7.69 6.95 -31.79
C VAL A 6 -7.89 6.40 -33.19
N SER A 7 -8.88 6.88 -33.92
CA SER A 7 -9.00 6.53 -35.34
C SER A 7 -7.77 7.08 -36.09
N SER A 8 -7.21 6.31 -37.03
CA SER A 8 -5.92 6.62 -37.67
C SER A 8 -5.94 7.82 -38.64
N GLU A 9 -7.08 8.50 -38.79
CA GLU A 9 -7.33 9.52 -39.82
C GLU A 9 -7.70 10.90 -39.27
N VAL A 10 -7.46 11.18 -37.98
CA VAL A 10 -7.88 12.45 -37.37
C VAL A 10 -6.86 13.57 -37.61
N GLN A 11 -7.18 14.46 -38.54
CA GLN A 11 -6.67 15.83 -38.55
C GLN A 11 -7.57 16.68 -37.63
N TRP A 12 -7.02 17.18 -36.52
CA TRP A 12 -7.78 17.92 -35.52
C TRP A 12 -8.16 19.32 -36.04
N TYR A 13 -9.45 19.55 -36.27
CA TYR A 13 -10.05 20.87 -36.35
C TYR A 13 -11.43 20.80 -35.71
N GLY A 14 -11.70 21.59 -34.66
CA GLY A 14 -12.95 21.50 -33.92
C GLY A 14 -13.38 22.84 -33.34
N ASP A 15 -14.49 23.38 -33.84
CA ASP A 15 -15.13 24.63 -33.39
C ASP A 15 -15.67 24.54 -31.94
N LYS A 16 -15.93 23.32 -31.42
CA LYS A 16 -16.36 23.08 -30.03
C LYS A 16 -15.86 21.72 -29.50
N SER A 17 -15.25 21.71 -28.32
CA SER A 17 -14.85 20.51 -27.57
C SER A 17 -15.54 20.49 -26.20
N TYR A 18 -15.86 19.28 -25.71
CA TYR A 18 -16.45 19.08 -24.39
C TYR A 18 -15.55 18.16 -23.59
N ASN A 19 -15.20 18.59 -22.38
CA ASN A 19 -14.28 17.87 -21.50
C ASN A 19 -14.94 17.68 -20.13
N LEU A 20 -14.67 16.53 -19.52
CA LEU A 20 -15.04 16.19 -18.16
C LEU A 20 -13.77 15.75 -17.41
N MET A 21 -13.56 16.34 -16.24
CA MET A 21 -12.41 16.06 -15.39
C MET A 21 -12.89 15.47 -14.07
N PHE A 22 -12.32 14.32 -13.70
CA PHE A 22 -12.44 13.74 -12.38
C PHE A 22 -11.06 13.67 -11.75
N CYS A 23 -10.94 14.18 -10.53
CA CYS A 23 -9.75 14.05 -9.72
C CYS A 23 -10.13 13.31 -8.44
N ASN A 24 -9.43 12.22 -8.14
CA ASN A 24 -9.56 11.52 -6.87
C ASN A 24 -8.18 11.09 -6.38
N MET A 25 -7.79 11.56 -5.19
CA MET A 25 -6.51 11.30 -4.54
C MET A 25 -5.31 11.50 -5.49
N ASP A 26 -4.74 10.41 -6.02
CA ASP A 26 -3.55 10.37 -6.85
C ASP A 26 -3.86 10.31 -8.36
N ARG A 27 -5.13 10.18 -8.74
CA ARG A 27 -5.55 9.91 -10.10
C ARG A 27 -6.32 11.07 -10.70
N LEU A 28 -5.78 11.59 -11.80
CA LEU A 28 -6.47 12.51 -12.69
C LEU A 28 -7.02 11.72 -13.89
N LEU A 29 -8.34 11.76 -14.05
CA LEU A 29 -9.04 11.23 -15.21
C LEU A 29 -9.60 12.39 -16.02
N VAL A 30 -9.18 12.47 -17.28
CA VAL A 30 -9.71 13.42 -18.25
C VAL A 30 -10.36 12.65 -19.39
N SER A 31 -11.60 13.00 -19.70
CA SER A 31 -12.32 12.48 -20.85
C SER A 31 -12.89 13.64 -21.67
N GLY A 32 -12.87 13.51 -22.99
CA GLY A 32 -13.51 14.46 -23.88
C GLY A 32 -13.85 13.84 -25.22
N TYR A 33 -14.69 14.53 -25.99
CA TYR A 33 -14.96 14.17 -27.36
C TYR A 33 -14.92 15.40 -28.27
N GLY A 34 -14.39 15.22 -29.48
CA GLY A 34 -14.35 16.21 -30.55
C GLY A 34 -15.30 15.82 -31.67
N ARG A 35 -15.62 16.79 -32.54
CA ARG A 35 -16.27 16.50 -33.82
C ARG A 35 -15.23 16.51 -34.93
N THR A 36 -15.27 15.50 -35.80
CA THR A 36 -14.46 15.45 -37.01
C THR A 36 -15.02 16.42 -38.05
N ILE A 37 -14.20 16.72 -39.07
CA ILE A 37 -14.59 17.58 -40.20
C ILE A 37 -15.76 16.95 -41.00
N SER A 38 -15.89 15.62 -40.98
CA SER A 38 -17.02 14.88 -41.55
C SER A 38 -18.28 14.85 -40.66
N GLY A 39 -18.26 15.52 -39.50
CA GLY A 39 -19.39 15.59 -38.56
C GLY A 39 -19.51 14.40 -37.60
N GLY A 40 -18.60 13.43 -37.68
CA GLY A 40 -18.50 12.32 -36.74
C GLY A 40 -18.06 12.78 -35.35
N LYS A 41 -18.33 11.99 -34.32
CA LYS A 41 -17.80 12.23 -32.96
C LYS A 41 -16.63 11.28 -32.73
N ASP A 42 -15.50 11.81 -32.28
CA ASP A 42 -14.37 11.02 -31.82
C ASP A 42 -14.10 11.30 -30.34
N PHE A 43 -13.72 10.28 -29.57
CA PHE A 43 -13.56 10.38 -28.12
C PHE A 43 -12.13 10.08 -27.71
N ALA A 44 -11.66 10.74 -26.65
CA ALA A 44 -10.36 10.46 -26.06
C ALA A 44 -10.50 10.40 -24.54
N MET A 45 -9.75 9.48 -23.93
CA MET A 45 -9.60 9.37 -22.50
C MET A 45 -8.11 9.34 -22.16
N ALA A 46 -7.71 10.18 -21.19
CA ALA A 46 -6.39 10.20 -20.64
C ALA A 46 -6.48 9.97 -19.13
N CYS A 47 -5.75 8.98 -18.65
CA CYS A 47 -5.52 8.74 -17.23
C CYS A 47 -4.07 9.11 -16.90
N TYR A 48 -3.90 9.95 -15.89
CA TYR A 48 -2.61 10.34 -15.34
C TYR A 48 -2.57 10.02 -13.85
N ASN A 49 -1.59 9.21 -13.46
CA ASN A 49 -1.25 9.04 -12.05
C ASN A 49 -0.33 10.21 -11.72
N THR A 50 -0.83 11.13 -10.89
CA THR A 50 -0.17 12.40 -10.61
C THR A 50 1.13 12.24 -9.84
N GLY A 51 1.39 11.06 -9.27
CA GLY A 51 2.53 10.85 -8.40
C GLY A 51 2.50 11.76 -7.17
N LEU A 52 1.36 12.41 -6.90
CA LEU A 52 1.10 13.13 -5.67
C LEU A 52 0.88 12.11 -4.57
N ASP A 53 1.98 11.51 -4.14
CA ASP A 53 2.04 10.89 -2.85
C ASP A 53 2.02 12.04 -1.84
N VAL A 54 0.89 12.23 -1.14
CA VAL A 54 0.91 13.02 0.10
C VAL A 54 1.49 12.11 1.19
N GLY A 55 2.69 11.60 0.92
CA GLY A 55 3.45 10.77 1.82
C GLY A 55 3.85 11.65 2.99
N ILE A 56 3.30 11.36 4.16
CA ILE A 56 3.84 11.76 5.46
C ILE A 56 5.36 11.64 5.33
N SER A 57 6.10 12.72 5.61
CA SER A 57 7.57 12.78 5.49
C SER A 57 8.17 11.44 5.88
N LYS A 58 8.68 10.68 4.89
CA LYS A 58 9.55 9.55 5.16
C LYS A 58 10.79 10.14 5.82
N HIS A 59 10.73 10.24 7.14
CA HIS A 59 11.91 10.42 7.95
C HIS A 59 12.84 9.26 7.57
N GLU A 60 14.09 9.56 7.25
CA GLU A 60 15.15 8.58 7.01
C GLU A 60 15.41 7.79 8.31
N ALA A 61 14.45 6.97 8.72
CA ALA A 61 14.69 5.91 9.65
C ALA A 61 15.46 4.87 8.85
N SER A 62 16.72 4.61 9.23
CA SER A 62 17.43 3.37 8.90
C SER A 62 16.40 2.23 8.91
N GLU A 63 16.01 1.76 7.72
CA GLU A 63 14.98 0.73 7.56
C GLU A 63 15.57 -0.53 8.20
N ILE A 64 15.05 -0.92 9.36
CA ILE A 64 15.31 -2.25 9.90
C ILE A 64 14.74 -3.26 8.91
N ASP A 65 15.48 -4.33 8.64
CA ASP A 65 14.91 -5.47 7.92
C ASP A 65 13.88 -6.12 8.84
N PHE A 66 12.58 -5.89 8.55
CA PHE A 66 11.44 -6.41 9.28
C PHE A 66 10.52 -7.12 8.31
N SER A 67 10.31 -8.43 8.52
CA SER A 67 9.48 -9.26 7.66
C SER A 67 8.58 -10.19 8.46
N VAL A 68 7.44 -10.53 7.87
CA VAL A 68 6.41 -11.38 8.48
C VAL A 68 5.92 -12.37 7.42
N HIS A 69 6.18 -13.66 7.63
CA HIS A 69 5.93 -14.70 6.63
C HIS A 69 5.53 -16.05 7.27
N PRO A 70 4.71 -16.89 6.61
CA PRO A 70 4.07 -16.65 5.33
C PRO A 70 2.90 -15.66 5.44
N ASN A 71 2.58 -15.03 4.32
CA ASN A 71 1.37 -14.23 4.17
C ASN A 71 0.73 -14.57 2.81
N PRO A 72 -0.47 -15.18 2.75
CA PRO A 72 -1.36 -15.51 3.87
C PRO A 72 -0.82 -16.58 4.85
N VAL A 73 -1.22 -16.50 6.11
CA VAL A 73 -0.87 -17.45 7.18
C VAL A 73 -2.06 -18.38 7.49
N VAL A 74 -1.77 -19.65 7.75
CA VAL A 74 -2.74 -20.61 8.32
C VAL A 74 -2.58 -20.61 9.83
N ASP A 75 -1.62 -21.32 10.42
CA ASP A 75 -1.55 -21.42 11.89
C ASP A 75 -0.33 -20.73 12.50
N GLN A 76 0.75 -20.60 11.75
CA GLN A 76 2.01 -20.09 12.26
C GLN A 76 2.67 -19.12 11.30
N VAL A 77 3.13 -18.01 11.86
CA VAL A 77 3.87 -16.98 11.15
C VAL A 77 5.21 -16.74 11.85
N ASP A 78 6.23 -16.60 11.04
CA ASP A 78 7.55 -16.16 11.45
C ASP A 78 7.65 -14.65 11.29
N ILE A 79 8.15 -14.00 12.33
CA ILE A 79 8.37 -12.57 12.43
C ILE A 79 9.88 -12.37 12.60
N SER A 80 10.51 -11.82 11.57
CA SER A 80 11.96 -11.64 11.51
C SER A 80 12.29 -10.15 11.58
N PHE A 81 13.28 -9.79 12.39
CA PHE A 81 13.77 -8.42 12.48
C PHE A 81 15.27 -8.36 12.77
N SER A 82 15.95 -7.31 12.30
CA SER A 82 17.37 -7.05 12.60
C SER A 82 17.54 -5.85 13.52
N LEU A 83 18.45 -5.95 14.49
CA LEU A 83 18.80 -4.88 15.41
C LEU A 83 20.24 -4.44 15.18
N ALA A 84 20.44 -3.16 14.83
CA ALA A 84 21.78 -2.56 14.74
C ALA A 84 22.46 -2.45 16.11
N HIS A 85 21.68 -2.30 17.18
CA HIS A 85 22.12 -2.26 18.57
C HIS A 85 21.07 -2.94 19.44
N SER A 86 21.51 -3.52 20.56
CA SER A 86 20.62 -4.15 21.55
C SER A 86 19.55 -3.17 22.05
N ALA A 87 18.29 -3.60 22.05
CA ALA A 87 17.16 -2.74 22.37
C ALA A 87 15.97 -3.55 22.94
N ASN A 88 15.06 -2.86 23.63
CA ASN A 88 13.74 -3.42 23.92
C ASN A 88 12.91 -3.43 22.64
N VAL A 89 12.29 -4.57 22.35
CA VAL A 89 11.44 -4.79 21.19
C VAL A 89 10.06 -5.18 21.68
N GLU A 90 9.07 -4.37 21.30
CA GLU A 90 7.66 -4.66 21.53
C GLU A 90 7.02 -5.07 20.21
N ILE A 91 6.33 -6.21 20.19
CA ILE A 91 5.64 -6.73 19.01
C ILE A 91 4.19 -7.02 19.38
N GLU A 92 3.29 -6.31 18.71
CA GLU A 92 1.85 -6.35 18.94
C GLU A 92 1.12 -6.75 17.66
N ILE A 93 0.00 -7.43 17.81
CA ILE A 93 -0.94 -7.73 16.73
C ILE A 93 -2.23 -7.00 17.01
N HIS A 94 -2.68 -6.21 16.04
CA HIS A 94 -3.94 -5.48 16.10
C HIS A 94 -4.90 -5.95 15.01
N ASN A 95 -6.20 -5.84 15.27
CA ASN A 95 -7.21 -5.98 14.24
C ASN A 95 -7.36 -4.69 13.41
N VAL A 96 -8.21 -4.71 12.39
CA VAL A 96 -8.46 -3.55 11.51
C VAL A 96 -9.04 -2.31 12.23
N SER A 97 -9.63 -2.50 13.41
CA SER A 97 -10.15 -1.42 14.25
C SER A 97 -9.07 -0.85 15.19
N GLY A 98 -7.83 -1.35 15.12
CA GLY A 98 -6.73 -0.96 15.99
C GLY A 98 -6.75 -1.60 17.39
N THR A 99 -7.71 -2.48 17.68
CA THR A 99 -7.76 -3.20 18.96
C THR A 99 -6.58 -4.16 19.05
N LEU A 100 -5.85 -4.12 20.17
CA LEU A 100 -4.81 -5.09 20.49
C LEU A 100 -5.44 -6.47 20.64
N VAL A 101 -4.94 -7.42 19.86
CA VAL A 101 -5.39 -8.83 19.84
C VAL A 101 -4.38 -9.71 20.56
N SER A 102 -3.08 -9.47 20.35
CA SER A 102 -2.02 -10.23 20.99
C SER A 102 -0.75 -9.40 21.16
N LYS A 103 0.00 -9.66 22.23
CA LYS A 103 1.34 -9.12 22.46
C LYS A 103 2.31 -10.29 22.38
N ILE A 104 3.13 -10.29 21.33
CA ILE A 104 4.08 -11.38 21.00
C ILE A 104 5.38 -11.20 21.76
N SER A 105 5.85 -9.96 21.89
CA SER A 105 7.09 -9.64 22.60
C SER A 105 7.01 -8.27 23.25
N ASP A 106 7.72 -8.13 24.37
CA ASP A 106 7.91 -6.89 25.14
C ASP A 106 9.13 -7.10 26.04
N THR A 107 10.30 -7.31 25.41
CA THR A 107 11.53 -7.68 26.12
C THR A 107 12.78 -7.17 25.39
N PHE A 108 13.92 -7.29 26.06
CA PHE A 108 15.23 -6.89 25.55
C PHE A 108 15.82 -7.95 24.62
N TYR A 109 16.30 -7.52 23.46
CA TYR A 109 17.02 -8.35 22.49
C TYR A 109 18.43 -7.79 22.26
N PRO A 110 19.44 -8.65 22.11
CA PRO A 110 20.79 -8.21 21.73
C PRO A 110 20.83 -7.72 20.28
N GLU A 111 21.91 -7.04 19.89
CA GLU A 111 22.17 -6.73 18.48
C GLU A 111 22.22 -8.00 17.60
N GLY A 112 21.83 -7.88 16.34
CA GLY A 112 21.79 -8.98 15.38
C GLY A 112 20.39 -9.30 14.84
N GLU A 113 20.29 -10.42 14.13
CA GLU A 113 19.04 -10.93 13.55
C GLU A 113 18.26 -11.78 14.54
N HIS A 114 16.95 -11.58 14.56
CA HIS A 114 16.01 -12.29 15.43
C HIS A 114 14.84 -12.81 14.62
N GLN A 115 14.37 -14.00 15.00
CA GLN A 115 13.19 -14.61 14.42
C GLN A 115 12.31 -15.15 15.54
N LEU A 116 11.03 -14.76 15.53
CA LEU A 116 10.02 -15.24 16.45
C LEU A 116 8.94 -15.98 15.68
N ARG A 117 8.59 -17.17 16.16
CA ARG A 117 7.50 -17.95 15.61
C ARG A 117 6.26 -17.77 16.48
N TRP A 118 5.20 -17.26 15.90
CA TRP A 118 3.95 -16.98 16.60
C TRP A 118 2.83 -17.91 16.11
N ASN A 119 2.14 -18.55 17.06
CA ASN A 119 0.96 -19.35 16.79
C ASN A 119 -0.28 -18.45 16.76
N CYS A 120 -0.96 -18.42 15.62
CA CYS A 120 -2.16 -17.64 15.35
C CYS A 120 -3.38 -18.53 15.03
N GLU A 121 -3.34 -19.83 15.34
CA GLU A 121 -4.42 -20.79 15.10
C GLU A 121 -5.78 -20.32 15.67
N GLU A 122 -5.77 -19.75 16.88
CA GLU A 122 -6.98 -19.25 17.55
C GLU A 122 -7.55 -17.96 16.94
N LEU A 123 -6.84 -17.33 15.99
CA LEU A 123 -7.32 -16.12 15.35
C LEU A 123 -8.32 -16.40 14.25
N PRO A 124 -9.48 -15.71 14.25
CA PRO A 124 -10.39 -15.73 13.12
C PRO A 124 -9.70 -15.34 11.82
N ALA A 125 -10.14 -15.94 10.70
CA ALA A 125 -9.71 -15.51 9.38
C ALA A 125 -10.01 -14.02 9.17
N GLY A 126 -9.04 -13.29 8.61
CA GLY A 126 -9.13 -11.85 8.51
C GLY A 126 -7.80 -11.15 8.33
N MET A 127 -7.84 -9.82 8.34
CA MET A 127 -6.67 -8.98 8.23
C MET A 127 -6.24 -8.48 9.62
N TYR A 128 -4.95 -8.59 9.89
CA TYR A 128 -4.32 -8.10 11.11
C TYR A 128 -3.10 -7.24 10.76
N ILE A 129 -2.72 -6.39 11.71
CA ILE A 129 -1.55 -5.52 11.59
C ILE A 129 -0.58 -5.93 12.69
N THR A 130 0.62 -6.36 12.28
CA THR A 130 1.76 -6.52 13.18
C THR A 130 2.44 -5.18 13.33
N LYS A 131 2.63 -4.75 14.57
CA LYS A 131 3.33 -3.53 14.94
C LYS A 131 4.57 -3.92 15.73
N LEU A 132 5.73 -3.50 15.25
CA LEU A 132 7.02 -3.69 15.91
C LEU A 132 7.54 -2.31 16.34
N THR A 133 7.83 -2.16 17.63
CA THR A 133 8.32 -0.91 18.23
C THR A 133 9.71 -1.14 18.80
N ILE A 134 10.66 -0.30 18.41
CA ILE A 134 12.05 -0.30 18.89
C ILE A 134 12.42 1.15 19.23
N GLY A 135 12.46 1.46 20.53
CA GLY A 135 12.59 2.85 20.99
C GLY A 135 11.46 3.72 20.43
N ASP A 136 11.81 4.82 19.76
CA ASP A 136 10.84 5.75 19.16
C ASP A 136 10.40 5.35 17.74
N LYS A 137 10.92 4.24 17.20
CA LYS A 137 10.60 3.77 15.85
C LYS A 137 9.52 2.71 15.89
N THR A 138 8.56 2.84 14.99
CA THR A 138 7.49 1.85 14.79
C THR A 138 7.49 1.38 13.35
N TYR A 139 7.43 0.07 13.16
CA TYR A 139 7.32 -0.60 11.88
C TYR A 139 6.03 -1.42 11.87
N THR A 140 5.37 -1.49 10.72
CA THR A 140 4.11 -2.22 10.60
C THR A 140 4.11 -3.13 9.40
N SER A 141 3.57 -4.33 9.56
CA SER A 141 3.35 -5.28 8.47
C SER A 141 1.94 -5.84 8.54
N LYS A 142 1.37 -6.16 7.39
CA LYS A 142 0.03 -6.75 7.30
C LYS A 142 0.13 -8.26 7.30
N ILE A 143 -0.73 -8.91 8.09
CA ILE A 143 -0.97 -10.35 8.05
C ILE A 143 -2.38 -10.62 7.51
N ILE A 144 -2.50 -11.59 6.61
CA ILE A 144 -3.78 -12.16 6.18
C ILE A 144 -3.88 -13.56 6.78
N LYS A 145 -4.75 -13.74 7.78
CA LYS A 145 -5.07 -15.05 8.36
C LYS A 145 -6.12 -15.74 7.48
N SER A 146 -5.77 -16.91 6.99
CA SER A 146 -6.66 -17.82 6.28
C SER A 146 -7.29 -18.84 7.25
N HIS A 147 -8.38 -19.47 6.82
CA HIS A 147 -8.96 -20.63 7.50
C HIS A 147 -8.08 -21.86 7.36
#